data_AF-A0A958IYZ0-F1
#
_entry.id   AF-A0A958IYZ0-F1
#
_cell.length_a   1.000
_cell.length_b   1.000
_cell.length_c   1.000
_cell.angle_alpha   90.00
_cell.angle_beta   90.00
_cell.angle_gamma   90.00
#
_symmetry.space_group_name_H-M   'P 1'
#
loop_
_entity.id
_entity.type
_entity.pdbx_description
1 polymer ?
#
loop_
_entity_poly.entity_id
_entity_poly.type
_entity_poly.pdbx_seq_one_letter_code
_entity_poly.pdbx_strand_id
1 'polypeptide(L)'
;DTKLLGGLELHPDLPDVAFPPVLTPQEVGEERDRYYQIQNELRDLRNEAYKKEDEIDRSGKQELEKMAELQRVKAQITTLTRKLYEARISTLLNQQLLDTIKMENELEEIGEELCWARTKKRVYEYLSNYYEKRLSEEKK
;
A
#
# COMPACT_ATOMS: atom_id res chain seq x y z
N ASP A 1 16.09 26.28 6.37
CA ASP A 1 17.51 25.92 6.31
C ASP A 1 17.72 24.45 6.58
N THR A 2 17.60 23.62 5.54
CA THR A 2 17.92 22.19 5.61
C THR A 2 19.44 22.06 5.45
N LYS A 3 20.15 21.64 6.51
CA LYS A 3 21.60 21.40 6.45
C LYS A 3 21.86 19.90 6.27
N LEU A 4 22.76 19.58 5.33
CA LEU A 4 23.48 18.30 5.33
C LEU A 4 23.92 17.97 6.76
N LEU A 5 23.75 16.71 7.17
CA LEU A 5 24.34 16.21 8.41
C LEU A 5 25.84 16.53 8.38
N GLY A 6 26.35 17.13 9.46
CA GLY A 6 27.75 17.53 9.54
C GLY A 6 28.66 16.33 9.31
N GLY A 7 29.54 16.41 8.31
CA GLY A 7 30.53 15.37 7.99
C GLY A 7 30.27 14.55 6.73
N LEU A 8 29.18 14.81 5.98
CA LEU A 8 28.95 14.20 4.66
C LEU A 8 29.32 15.19 3.54
N GLU A 9 30.26 14.80 2.68
CA GLU A 9 30.59 15.53 1.46
C GLU A 9 29.81 14.91 0.28
N LEU A 10 29.14 15.76 -0.50
CA LEU A 10 28.47 15.36 -1.73
C LEU A 10 29.51 14.99 -2.80
N HIS A 11 29.35 13.82 -3.43
CA HIS A 11 30.16 13.45 -4.58
C HIS A 11 29.87 14.43 -5.75
N PRO A 12 30.88 14.96 -6.46
CA PRO A 12 30.72 16.04 -7.44
C PRO A 12 29.84 15.67 -8.66
N ASP A 13 29.64 14.40 -8.93
CA ASP A 13 28.82 13.89 -10.05
C ASP A 13 27.34 13.68 -9.68
N LEU A 14 26.95 13.89 -8.42
CA LEU A 14 25.55 13.78 -8.01
C LEU A 14 24.77 15.02 -8.48
N PRO A 15 23.56 14.85 -9.05
CA PRO A 15 22.73 15.98 -9.40
C PRO A 15 22.46 16.85 -8.17
N ASP A 16 22.48 18.18 -8.35
CA ASP A 16 22.13 19.15 -7.30
C ASP A 16 20.61 19.11 -7.09
N VAL A 17 20.15 18.06 -6.41
CA VAL A 17 18.76 17.88 -6.03
C VAL A 17 18.62 18.40 -4.61
N ALA A 18 17.60 19.23 -4.36
CA ALA A 18 17.23 19.59 -3.00
C ALA A 18 17.03 18.28 -2.22
N PHE A 19 17.85 18.06 -1.19
CA PHE A 19 17.68 16.92 -0.31
C PHE A 19 16.25 16.91 0.23
N PRO A 20 15.58 15.75 0.28
CA PRO A 20 14.28 15.67 0.91
C PRO A 20 14.41 16.23 2.34
N PRO A 21 13.44 17.04 2.80
CA PRO A 21 13.49 17.60 4.15
C PRO A 21 13.59 16.45 5.15
N VAL A 22 14.53 16.55 6.09
CA VAL A 22 14.60 15.63 7.22
C VAL A 22 13.36 15.86 8.07
N LEU A 23 12.54 14.83 8.27
CA LEU A 23 11.37 14.93 9.13
C LEU A 23 11.81 15.22 10.57
N THR A 24 11.13 16.16 11.21
CA THR A 24 11.23 16.41 12.64
C THR A 24 10.79 15.18 13.44
N PRO A 25 11.22 15.02 14.72
CA PRO A 25 10.74 13.92 15.56
C PRO A 25 9.21 13.84 15.68
N GLN A 26 8.53 14.99 15.60
CA GLN A 26 7.07 15.05 15.58
C GLN A 26 6.49 14.46 14.28
N GLU A 27 7.00 14.86 13.12
CA GLU A 27 6.57 14.30 11.82
C GLU A 27 6.85 12.80 11.70
N VAL A 28 7.95 12.31 12.28
CA VAL A 28 8.22 10.86 12.39
C VAL A 28 7.19 10.16 13.26
N GLY A 29 6.78 10.78 14.37
CA GLY A 29 5.69 10.29 15.22
C GLY A 29 4.36 10.22 14.48
N GLU A 30 4.01 11.28 13.74
CA GLU A 30 2.78 11.36 12.94
C GLU A 30 2.74 10.32 11.82
N GLU A 31 3.85 10.09 11.11
CA GLU A 31 3.94 9.03 10.10
C GLU A 31 3.86 7.63 10.70
N ARG A 32 4.39 7.43 11.92
CA ARG A 32 4.24 6.16 12.66
C ARG A 32 2.79 5.91 13.08
N ASP A 33 2.09 6.93 13.56
CA ASP A 33 0.68 6.83 13.92
C ASP A 33 -0.19 6.54 12.69
N ARG A 34 0.09 7.24 11.58
CA ARG A 34 -0.52 6.99 10.27
C ARG A 34 -0.29 5.55 9.80
N TYR A 35 0.92 5.01 9.96
CA TYR A 35 1.22 3.62 9.65
C TYR A 35 0.32 2.66 10.45
N TYR A 36 0.20 2.85 11.77
CA TYR A 36 -0.65 1.99 12.60
C TYR A 36 -2.13 2.13 12.27
N GLN A 37 -2.61 3.33 11.94
CA GLN A 37 -3.99 3.55 11.47
C GLN A 37 -4.25 2.76 10.20
N ILE A 38 -3.38 2.86 9.18
CA ILE A 38 -3.52 2.12 7.93
C ILE A 38 -3.46 0.60 8.18
N GLN A 39 -2.62 0.12 9.10
CA GLN A 39 -2.61 -1.31 9.47
C GLN A 39 -3.95 -1.77 10.06
N ASN A 40 -4.56 -0.96 10.93
CA ASN A 40 -5.85 -1.29 11.53
C ASN A 40 -6.97 -1.32 10.47
N GLU A 41 -7.04 -0.30 9.60
CA GLU A 41 -7.99 -0.28 8.47
C GLU A 41 -7.81 -1.50 7.55
N LEU A 42 -6.57 -1.87 7.26
CA LEU A 42 -6.27 -3.05 6.44
C LEU A 42 -6.75 -4.34 7.09
N ARG A 43 -6.57 -4.47 8.41
CA ARG A 43 -7.07 -5.64 9.15
C ARG A 43 -8.59 -5.74 9.04
N ASP A 44 -9.28 -4.62 9.21
CA ASP A 44 -10.74 -4.58 9.20
C ASP A 44 -11.29 -4.92 7.80
N LEU A 45 -10.70 -4.35 6.73
CA LEU A 45 -11.06 -4.69 5.35
C LEU A 45 -10.74 -6.14 4.97
N ARG A 46 -9.62 -6.70 5.45
CA ARG A 46 -9.28 -8.12 5.23
C ARG A 46 -10.32 -9.03 5.89
N ASN A 47 -10.77 -8.68 7.09
CA ASN A 47 -11.84 -9.41 7.77
C ASN A 47 -13.17 -9.30 7.02
N GLU A 48 -13.49 -8.13 6.46
CA GLU A 48 -14.67 -7.95 5.60
C GLU A 48 -14.59 -8.81 4.34
N ALA A 49 -13.46 -8.78 3.63
CA ALA A 49 -13.24 -9.59 2.44
C ALA A 49 -13.38 -11.09 2.74
N TYR A 50 -12.80 -11.56 3.85
CA TYR A 50 -12.91 -12.95 4.29
C TYR A 50 -14.37 -13.36 4.56
N LYS A 51 -15.15 -12.52 5.25
CA LYS A 51 -16.58 -12.79 5.48
C LYS A 51 -17.36 -12.86 4.17
N LYS A 52 -17.10 -11.94 3.23
CA LYS A 52 -17.76 -11.94 1.92
C LYS A 52 -17.38 -13.17 1.09
N GLU A 53 -16.12 -13.63 1.14
CA GLU A 53 -15.71 -14.90 0.52
C GLU A 53 -16.48 -16.10 1.09
N ASP A 54 -16.53 -16.23 2.42
CA ASP A 54 -17.24 -17.31 3.09
C ASP A 54 -18.76 -17.29 2.80
N GLU A 55 -19.37 -16.11 2.71
CA GLU A 55 -20.77 -15.95 2.28
C GLU A 55 -21.02 -16.42 0.84
N ILE A 56 -20.14 -16.05 -0.09
CA ILE A 56 -20.24 -16.45 -1.50
C ILE A 56 -20.09 -17.97 -1.63
N ASP A 57 -19.07 -18.53 -0.99
CA ASP A 57 -18.78 -19.97 -1.03
C ASP A 57 -19.94 -20.80 -0.45
N ARG A 58 -20.56 -20.34 0.64
CA ARG A 58 -21.73 -21.00 1.24
C ARG A 58 -23.01 -20.86 0.43
N SER A 59 -23.17 -19.79 -0.34
CA SER A 59 -24.37 -19.57 -1.15
C SER A 59 -24.51 -20.58 -2.29
N GLY A 60 -23.39 -21.13 -2.78
CA GLY A 60 -23.35 -22.10 -3.88
C GLY A 60 -23.89 -21.56 -5.22
N LYS A 61 -24.22 -20.27 -5.32
CA LYS A 61 -24.75 -19.60 -6.52
C LYS A 61 -23.76 -18.55 -6.99
N GLN A 62 -23.71 -18.30 -8.30
CA GLN A 62 -23.01 -17.13 -8.85
C GLN A 62 -23.76 -15.85 -8.47
N GLU A 63 -23.55 -15.36 -7.24
CA GLU A 63 -24.06 -14.07 -6.80
C GLU A 63 -23.13 -12.96 -7.32
N LEU A 64 -23.30 -12.62 -8.60
CA LEU A 64 -22.45 -11.67 -9.31
C LEU A 64 -22.33 -10.32 -8.58
N GLU A 65 -23.37 -9.88 -7.87
CA GLU A 65 -23.34 -8.64 -7.08
C GLU A 65 -22.37 -8.74 -5.90
N LYS A 66 -22.42 -9.85 -5.16
CA LYS A 66 -21.47 -10.09 -4.05
C LYS A 66 -20.05 -10.31 -4.55
N MET A 67 -19.88 -10.94 -5.71
CA MET A 67 -18.56 -11.07 -6.34
C MET A 67 -17.99 -9.69 -6.72
N ALA A 68 -18.79 -8.80 -7.32
CA ALA A 68 -18.37 -7.44 -7.63
C ALA A 68 -17.99 -6.66 -6.37
N GLU A 69 -18.81 -6.73 -5.31
CA GLU A 69 -18.48 -6.12 -4.02
C GLU A 69 -17.19 -6.65 -3.41
N LEU A 70 -16.97 -7.97 -3.43
CA LEU A 70 -15.73 -8.57 -2.95
C LEU A 70 -14.51 -8.03 -3.70
N GLN A 71 -14.60 -7.89 -5.03
CA GLN A 71 -13.49 -7.34 -5.81
C GLN A 71 -13.22 -5.86 -5.48
N ARG A 72 -14.27 -5.06 -5.20
CA ARG A 72 -14.10 -3.67 -4.74
C ARG A 72 -13.37 -3.60 -3.39
N VAL A 73 -13.75 -4.42 -2.42
CA VAL A 73 -13.05 -4.51 -1.12
C VAL A 73 -11.60 -4.93 -1.32
N LYS A 74 -11.32 -5.92 -2.17
CA LYS A 74 -9.94 -6.34 -2.49
C LYS A 74 -9.12 -5.24 -3.18
N ALA A 75 -9.72 -4.43 -4.04
CA ALA A 75 -9.07 -3.26 -4.64
C ALA A 75 -8.73 -2.18 -3.59
N GLN A 76 -9.61 -1.97 -2.60
CA GLN A 76 -9.37 -1.07 -1.47
C GLN A 76 -8.23 -1.57 -0.57
N ILE A 77 -8.23 -2.86 -0.21
CA ILE A 77 -7.13 -3.51 0.53
C ILE A 77 -5.81 -3.26 -0.18
N THR A 78 -5.78 -3.45 -1.49
CA THR A 78 -4.56 -3.29 -2.28
C THR A 78 -4.08 -1.83 -2.31
N THR A 79 -5.02 -0.89 -2.41
CA THR A 79 -4.73 0.55 -2.37
C THR A 79 -4.15 0.98 -1.01
N LEU A 80 -4.73 0.50 0.09
CA LEU A 80 -4.24 0.79 1.44
C LEU A 80 -2.91 0.08 1.73
N THR A 81 -2.73 -1.13 1.21
CA THR A 81 -1.46 -1.87 1.32
C THR A 81 -0.33 -1.09 0.65
N ARG A 82 -0.57 -0.48 -0.52
CA ARG A 82 0.39 0.44 -1.15
C ARG A 82 0.69 1.65 -0.26
N LYS A 83 -0.34 2.30 0.30
CA LYS A 83 -0.15 3.45 1.21
C LYS A 83 0.64 3.07 2.47
N LEU A 84 0.45 1.84 2.98
CA LEU A 84 1.19 1.31 4.12
C LEU A 84 2.69 1.19 3.79
N TYR A 85 3.01 0.65 2.61
CA TYR A 85 4.39 0.53 2.16
C TYR A 85 5.03 1.91 1.92
N GLU A 86 4.30 2.87 1.38
CA GLU A 86 4.77 4.26 1.23
C GLU A 86 5.08 4.90 2.59
N ALA A 87 4.20 4.74 3.58
CA ALA A 87 4.43 5.22 4.95
C ALA A 87 5.62 4.50 5.63
N ARG A 88 5.80 3.19 5.37
CA ARG A 88 6.93 2.42 5.87
C ARG A 88 8.25 2.89 5.26
N ILE A 89 8.30 3.14 3.95
CA ILE A 89 9.48 3.74 3.28
C ILE A 89 9.79 5.10 3.89
N SER A 90 8.77 5.96 4.07
CA SER A 90 8.95 7.26 4.71
C SER A 90 9.54 7.12 6.12
N THR A 91 9.02 6.17 6.91
CA THR A 91 9.54 5.91 8.26
C THR A 91 10.99 5.41 8.23
N LEU A 92 11.34 4.49 7.32
CA LEU A 92 12.68 3.95 7.17
C LEU A 92 13.69 5.03 6.74
N LEU A 93 13.34 5.87 5.74
CA LEU A 93 14.19 6.96 5.27
C LEU A 93 14.46 8.01 6.35
N ASN A 94 13.54 8.17 7.31
CA ASN A 94 13.68 9.12 8.41
C ASN A 94 14.31 8.51 9.68
N GLN A 95 14.47 7.19 9.75
CA GLN A 95 15.29 6.54 10.75
C GLN A 95 16.77 6.65 10.33
N GLN A 96 17.40 7.77 10.69
CA GLN A 96 18.82 8.06 10.40
C GLN A 96 19.85 7.13 11.09
N LEU A 97 19.51 5.89 11.44
CA LEU A 97 20.35 5.03 12.28
C LEU A 97 20.32 3.54 11.91
N LEU A 98 19.74 3.17 10.76
CA LEU A 98 19.83 1.79 10.30
C LEU A 98 21.03 1.63 9.39
N ASP A 99 21.86 0.64 9.71
CA ASP A 99 22.91 0.08 8.88
C ASP A 99 22.42 0.01 7.42
N THR A 100 23.13 0.69 6.51
CA THR A 100 22.72 0.93 5.12
C THR A 100 22.27 -0.36 4.42
N ILE A 101 22.91 -1.48 4.75
CA ILE A 101 22.59 -2.81 4.18
C ILE A 101 21.20 -3.31 4.63
N LYS A 102 20.82 -3.09 5.90
CA LYS A 102 19.47 -3.45 6.38
C LYS A 102 18.39 -2.61 5.72
N MET A 103 18.69 -1.33 5.50
CA MET A 103 17.78 -0.41 4.83
C MET A 103 17.59 -0.78 3.35
N GLU A 104 18.66 -1.13 2.64
CA GLU A 104 18.60 -1.59 1.25
C GLU A 104 17.74 -2.85 1.09
N ASN A 105 17.96 -3.87 1.93
CA ASN A 105 17.17 -5.10 1.89
C ASN A 105 15.68 -4.85 2.19
N GLU A 106 15.36 -4.03 3.21
CA GLU A 106 13.96 -3.71 3.52
C GLU A 106 13.30 -2.90 2.39
N LEU A 107 14.05 -2.00 1.73
CA LEU A 107 13.53 -1.25 0.58
C LEU A 107 13.31 -2.13 -0.64
N GLU A 108 14.17 -3.11 -0.89
CA GLU A 108 14.02 -4.08 -1.98
C GLU A 108 12.76 -4.95 -1.78
N GLU A 109 12.58 -5.52 -0.59
CA GLU A 109 11.38 -6.29 -0.23
C GLU A 109 10.09 -5.45 -0.39
N ILE A 110 10.11 -4.19 0.06
CA ILE A 110 8.96 -3.29 -0.10
C ILE A 110 8.72 -2.98 -1.58
N GLY A 111 9.78 -2.82 -2.38
CA GLY A 111 9.70 -2.56 -3.81
C GLY A 111 8.99 -3.68 -4.58
N GLU A 112 9.33 -4.94 -4.28
CA GLU A 112 8.67 -6.12 -4.85
C GLU A 112 7.18 -6.17 -4.47
N GLU A 113 6.87 -5.95 -3.19
CA GLU A 113 5.50 -5.95 -2.69
C GLU A 113 4.63 -4.83 -3.28
N LEU A 114 5.21 -3.64 -3.52
CA LEU A 114 4.55 -2.54 -4.22
C LEU A 114 4.21 -2.90 -5.67
N CYS A 115 5.10 -3.60 -6.36
CA CYS A 115 4.86 -4.09 -7.72
C CYS A 115 3.70 -5.09 -7.75
N TRP A 116 3.70 -6.05 -6.82
CA TRP A 116 2.61 -7.01 -6.66
C TRP A 116 1.28 -6.36 -6.30
N ALA A 117 1.29 -5.39 -5.39
CA ALA A 117 0.09 -4.62 -5.05
C ALA A 117 -0.47 -3.90 -6.28
N ARG A 118 0.38 -3.24 -7.09
CA ARG A 118 -0.09 -2.59 -8.32
C ARG A 118 -0.74 -3.58 -9.30
N THR A 119 -0.17 -4.76 -9.46
CA THR A 119 -0.74 -5.82 -10.32
C THR A 119 -2.07 -6.33 -9.79
N LYS A 120 -2.15 -6.67 -8.49
CA LYS A 120 -3.39 -7.15 -7.85
C LYS A 120 -4.52 -6.14 -7.97
N LYS A 121 -4.24 -4.85 -7.77
CA LYS A 121 -5.24 -3.78 -7.92
C LYS A 121 -5.86 -3.78 -9.32
N ARG A 122 -5.02 -3.82 -10.37
CA ARG A 122 -5.49 -3.84 -11.76
C ARG A 122 -6.35 -5.06 -12.06
N VAL A 123 -5.97 -6.23 -11.53
CA VAL A 123 -6.76 -7.46 -11.66
C VAL A 123 -8.12 -7.30 -10.99
N TYR A 124 -8.18 -6.77 -9.77
CA TYR A 124 -9.44 -6.59 -9.05
C TYR A 124 -10.35 -5.53 -9.69
N GLU A 125 -9.79 -4.43 -10.19
CA GLU A 125 -10.54 -3.43 -10.96
C GLU A 125 -11.12 -4.03 -12.24
N TYR A 126 -10.33 -4.82 -12.98
CA TYR A 126 -10.79 -5.55 -14.15
C TYR A 126 -11.93 -6.52 -13.82
N LEU A 127 -11.78 -7.33 -12.77
CA LEU A 127 -12.79 -8.29 -12.35
C LEU A 127 -14.08 -7.60 -11.88
N SER A 128 -13.99 -6.50 -11.13
CA SER A 128 -15.16 -5.70 -10.73
C SER A 128 -15.94 -5.24 -11.97
N ASN A 129 -15.26 -4.62 -12.94
CA ASN A 129 -15.88 -4.15 -14.17
C ASN A 129 -16.49 -5.29 -14.99
N TYR A 130 -15.83 -6.44 -15.03
CA TYR A 130 -16.34 -7.63 -15.73
C TYR A 130 -17.64 -8.13 -15.11
N TYR A 131 -17.71 -8.28 -13.78
CA TYR A 131 -18.91 -8.75 -13.10
C TYR A 131 -20.06 -7.74 -13.18
N GLU A 132 -19.78 -6.44 -13.06
CA GLU A 132 -20.77 -5.38 -13.25
C GLU A 132 -21.38 -5.40 -14.66
N LYS A 133 -20.56 -5.61 -15.68
CA LYS A 133 -21.03 -5.74 -17.06
C LYS A 133 -21.92 -6.97 -17.24
N ARG A 134 -21.51 -8.14 -16.72
CA ARG A 134 -22.32 -9.38 -16.76
C ARG A 134 -23.68 -9.19 -16.09
N LEU A 135 -23.73 -8.53 -14.94
CA LEU A 135 -24.98 -8.17 -14.25
C LEU A 135 -25.90 -7.29 -15.10
N SER A 136 -25.33 -6.33 -15.84
CA SER A 136 -26.12 -5.45 -16.73
C SER A 136 -26.70 -6.20 -17.93
N GLU A 137 -26.06 -7.28 -18.35
CA GLU A 137 -26.48 -8.13 -19.47
C GLU A 137 -27.57 -9.13 -19.04
N GLU A 138 -27.53 -9.65 -17.82
CA GLU A 138 -28.58 -10.55 -17.28
C GLU A 138 -29.90 -9.85 -16.93
N LYS A 139 -29.87 -8.53 -16.69
CA LYS A 139 -31.05 -7.71 -16.37
C LYS A 139 -31.79 -7.18 -17.62
N LYS A 140 -31.31 -7.49 -18.83
CA LYS A 140 -31.94 -7.14 -20.12
C LYS A 140 -32.68 -8.34 -20.72
#